data_AF-A0A9D8BET2-F1
#
_entry.id   AF-A0A9D8BET2-F1
#
_cell.length_a   1.000
_cell.length_b   1.000
_cell.length_c   1.000
_cell.angle_alpha   90.00
_cell.angle_beta   90.00
_cell.angle_gamma   90.00
#
_symmetry.space_group_name_H-M   'P 1'
#
loop_
_entity.id
_entity.type
_entity.pdbx_description
1 polymer ?
#
loop_
_entity_poly.entity_id
_entity_poly.type
_entity_poly.pdbx_seq_one_letter_code
_entity_poly.pdbx_strand_id
1 'polypeptide(L)'
;MSASGFRFTPWLVGFFLALIAIPYLIYAQFFGLAKVLGIAVTLALVVVLRIWLYRLKKQGAKERYAFTTNDAYDLHALVPACKSLSSEDLKSLHHRLGLIMGAMTVQNPHQLAIETSAKQLAISGALYAFMHVENPKEIQWIIRDEPSKIEGNQMVLGLGELHEYLNKLSPKTISVRL
;
A
#
# COMPACT_ATOMS: atom_id res chain seq x y z
N MET A 1 5.49 14.49 0.22
CA MET A 1 6.77 14.73 0.94
C MET A 1 7.87 13.97 0.20
N SER A 2 8.95 14.65 -0.20
CA SER A 2 9.93 14.11 -1.16
C SER A 2 10.63 12.85 -0.63
N ALA A 3 10.73 11.85 -1.49
CA ALA A 3 11.48 10.60 -1.31
C ALA A 3 13.00 10.83 -1.26
N SER A 4 13.51 11.64 -0.32
CA SER A 4 14.93 11.62 0.05
C SER A 4 15.19 10.37 0.90
N GLY A 5 14.93 9.21 0.30
CA GLY A 5 15.22 7.89 0.83
C GLY A 5 16.72 7.77 1.05
N PHE A 6 17.07 6.98 2.06
CA PHE A 6 18.44 6.64 2.41
C PHE A 6 19.31 6.42 1.16
N ARG A 7 20.19 7.37 0.84
CA ARG A 7 21.04 7.29 -0.36
C ARG A 7 22.14 6.30 0.00
N PHE A 8 22.04 5.09 -0.54
CA PHE A 8 23.07 4.05 -0.41
C PHE A 8 24.36 4.44 -1.14
N THR A 9 24.26 5.32 -2.14
CA THR A 9 25.35 5.75 -3.03
C THR A 9 26.59 6.32 -2.32
N PRO A 10 26.50 7.22 -1.31
CA PRO A 10 27.69 7.73 -0.62
C PRO A 10 28.43 6.64 0.17
N TRP A 11 27.70 5.68 0.76
CA TRP A 11 28.30 4.53 1.45
C TRP A 11 29.03 3.61 0.48
N LEU A 12 28.46 3.37 -0.70
CA LEU A 12 29.08 2.60 -1.78
C LEU A 12 30.44 3.21 -2.18
N VAL A 13 30.50 4.53 -2.39
CA VAL A 13 31.75 5.23 -2.71
C VAL A 13 32.78 5.06 -1.58
N GLY A 14 32.37 5.17 -0.33
CA GLY A 14 33.24 4.91 0.83
C GLY A 14 33.80 3.48 0.84
N PHE A 15 32.98 2.48 0.52
CA PHE A 15 33.42 1.08 0.41
C PHE A 15 34.41 0.87 -0.73
N PHE A 16 34.16 1.45 -1.91
CA PHE A 16 35.10 1.38 -3.04
C PHE A 16 36.46 2.00 -2.70
N LEU A 17 36.47 3.18 -2.06
CA LEU A 17 37.70 3.82 -1.62
C LEU A 17 38.44 2.95 -0.59
N ALA A 18 37.72 2.36 0.36
CA ALA A 18 38.33 1.49 1.36
C ALA A 18 38.90 0.20 0.73
N LEU A 19 38.22 -0.37 -0.26
CA LEU A 19 38.70 -1.52 -1.03
C LEU A 19 39.98 -1.23 -1.82
N ILE A 20 40.15 0.00 -2.31
CA ILE A 20 41.38 0.46 -2.98
C ILE A 20 42.47 0.78 -1.93
N ALA A 21 42.10 1.28 -0.76
CA ALA A 21 43.04 1.60 0.31
C ALA A 21 43.71 0.35 0.92
N ILE A 22 43.03 -0.79 0.97
CA ILE A 22 43.57 -2.06 1.48
C ILE A 22 44.84 -2.51 0.71
N PRO A 23 44.84 -2.68 -0.62
CA PRO A 23 46.05 -3.08 -1.35
C PRO A 23 47.14 -2.00 -1.28
N TYR A 24 46.78 -0.72 -1.22
CA TYR A 24 47.75 0.36 -0.99
C TYR A 24 48.46 0.23 0.37
N LEU A 25 47.71 -0.05 1.44
CA LEU A 25 48.26 -0.27 2.79
C LEU A 25 49.15 -1.53 2.85
N ILE A 26 48.80 -2.58 2.11
CA ILE A 26 49.61 -3.79 1.98
C ILE A 26 50.93 -3.47 1.27
N TYR A 27 50.87 -2.71 0.16
CA TYR A 27 52.07 -2.27 -0.56
C TYR A 27 53.01 -1.43 0.32
N ALA A 28 52.44 -0.52 1.12
CA ALA A 28 53.15 0.30 2.09
C ALA A 28 53.62 -0.45 3.36
N GLN A 29 53.53 -1.80 3.39
CA GLN A 29 53.95 -2.68 4.50
C GLN A 29 53.18 -2.49 5.81
N PHE A 30 52.03 -1.81 5.81
CA PHE A 30 51.18 -1.61 6.99
C PHE A 30 50.13 -2.73 7.17
N PHE A 31 50.60 -3.97 7.35
CA PHE A 31 49.74 -5.15 7.43
C PHE A 31 48.71 -5.12 8.57
N GLY A 32 49.09 -4.56 9.73
CA GLY A 32 48.19 -4.44 10.88
C GLY A 32 46.99 -3.54 10.59
N LEU A 33 47.25 -2.36 10.00
CA LEU A 33 46.21 -1.41 9.62
C LEU A 33 45.29 -1.98 8.53
N ALA A 34 45.86 -2.68 7.54
CA ALA A 34 45.09 -3.32 6.47
C ALA A 34 44.09 -4.36 7.00
N LYS A 35 44.50 -5.17 8.00
CA LYS A 35 43.61 -6.15 8.64
C LYS A 35 42.45 -5.48 9.37
N VAL A 36 42.75 -4.46 10.19
CA VAL A 36 41.72 -3.73 10.94
C VAL A 36 40.75 -3.04 9.99
N LEU A 37 41.27 -2.39 8.93
CA LEU A 37 40.44 -1.73 7.92
C LEU A 37 39.54 -2.73 7.18
N GLY A 38 40.07 -3.88 6.78
CA GLY A 38 39.29 -4.93 6.13
C GLY A 38 38.15 -5.45 7.00
N ILE A 39 38.40 -5.71 8.29
CA ILE A 39 37.36 -6.12 9.25
C ILE A 39 36.33 -5.01 9.47
N ALA A 40 36.77 -3.76 9.59
CA ALA A 40 35.87 -2.62 9.77
C ALA A 40 34.94 -2.44 8.55
N VAL A 41 35.47 -2.60 7.33
CA VAL A 41 34.71 -2.51 6.08
C VAL A 41 33.64 -3.60 5.99
N THR A 42 33.96 -4.85 6.32
CA THR A 42 32.98 -5.95 6.27
C THR A 42 31.87 -5.76 7.30
N LEU A 43 32.20 -5.37 8.53
CA LEU A 43 31.20 -5.07 9.56
C LEU A 43 30.29 -3.90 9.16
N ALA A 44 30.86 -2.81 8.66
CA ALA A 44 30.11 -1.66 8.19
C ALA A 44 29.16 -2.04 7.03
N LEU A 45 29.62 -2.87 6.09
CA LEU A 45 28.80 -3.34 4.97
C LEU A 45 27.58 -4.13 5.46
N VAL A 46 27.77 -5.05 6.39
CA VAL A 46 26.67 -5.85 6.98
C VAL A 46 25.64 -4.95 7.67
N VAL A 47 26.10 -3.96 8.45
CA VAL A 47 25.21 -3.03 9.16
C VAL A 47 24.41 -2.17 8.18
N VAL A 48 25.07 -1.56 7.19
CA VAL A 48 24.41 -0.71 6.18
C VAL A 48 23.38 -1.52 5.40
N LEU A 49 23.73 -2.74 4.99
CA LEU A 49 22.81 -3.64 4.28
C LEU A 49 21.58 -3.97 5.14
N ARG A 50 21.78 -4.26 6.43
CA ARG A 50 20.68 -4.57 7.36
C ARG A 50 19.73 -3.39 7.54
N ILE A 51 20.27 -2.17 7.68
CA ILE A 51 19.47 -0.94 7.78
C ILE A 51 18.69 -0.70 6.49
N TRP A 52 19.34 -0.88 5.33
CA TRP A 52 18.70 -0.71 4.03
C TRP A 52 17.56 -1.70 3.82
N LEU A 53 17.78 -2.99 4.13
CA LEU A 53 16.75 -4.02 4.04
C LEU A 53 15.55 -3.72 4.96
N TYR A 54 15.81 -3.25 6.18
CA TYR A 54 14.75 -2.85 7.11
C TYR A 54 13.92 -1.68 6.55
N ARG A 55 14.58 -0.67 5.97
CA ARG A 55 13.90 0.48 5.36
C ARG A 55 13.11 0.09 4.11
N LEU A 56 13.63 -0.81 3.27
CA LEU A 56 12.89 -1.35 2.12
C LEU A 56 11.60 -2.05 2.55
N LYS A 57 11.66 -2.88 3.60
CA LYS A 57 10.45 -3.51 4.16
C LYS A 57 9.43 -2.48 4.62
N LYS A 58 9.87 -1.35 5.18
CA LYS A 58 8.99 -0.27 5.63
C LYS A 58 8.43 0.57 4.48
N GLN A 59 9.18 0.75 3.40
CA GLN A 59 8.74 1.49 2.21
C GLN A 59 7.85 0.67 1.27
N GLY A 60 8.02 -0.66 1.24
CA GLY A 60 7.15 -1.57 0.48
C GLY A 60 5.85 -1.94 1.19
N ALA A 61 5.63 -1.47 2.43
CA ALA A 61 4.35 -1.62 3.09
C ALA A 61 3.35 -0.69 2.40
N LYS A 62 2.45 -1.28 1.60
CA LYS A 62 1.34 -0.56 0.96
C LYS A 62 0.67 0.35 1.99
N GLU A 63 0.50 1.62 1.64
CA GLU A 63 -0.10 2.62 2.50
C GLU A 63 -1.50 2.15 2.87
N ARG A 64 -1.67 1.69 4.11
CA ARG A 64 -2.93 1.10 4.56
C ARG A 64 -3.81 2.22 5.08
N TYR A 65 -5.02 2.33 4.55
CA TYR A 65 -6.02 3.19 5.17
C TYR A 65 -6.43 2.60 6.53
N ALA A 66 -6.26 3.38 7.59
CA ALA A 66 -6.70 3.02 8.93
C ALA A 66 -8.18 3.36 9.09
N PHE A 67 -9.04 2.34 9.08
CA PHE A 67 -10.46 2.50 9.40
C PHE A 67 -10.61 3.01 10.84
N THR A 68 -11.30 4.14 10.98
CA THR A 68 -11.72 4.72 12.27
C THR A 68 -13.12 4.21 12.65
N THR A 69 -13.51 4.41 13.92
CA THR A 69 -14.85 4.01 14.41
C THR A 69 -15.99 4.64 13.61
N ASN A 70 -15.80 5.86 13.11
CA ASN A 70 -16.77 6.55 12.26
C ASN A 70 -16.92 5.86 10.90
N ASP A 71 -15.85 5.28 10.38
CA ASP A 71 -15.83 4.63 9.06
C ASP A 71 -16.54 3.29 9.10
N ALA A 72 -16.42 2.59 10.24
CA ALA A 72 -17.21 1.40 10.50
C ALA A 72 -18.71 1.74 10.56
N TYR A 73 -19.07 2.85 11.21
CA TYR A 73 -20.47 3.31 11.24
C TYR A 73 -20.99 3.67 9.84
N ASP A 74 -20.21 4.42 9.06
CA ASP A 74 -20.55 4.76 7.67
C ASP A 74 -20.69 3.51 6.80
N LEU A 75 -19.82 2.51 6.96
CA LEU A 75 -19.91 1.23 6.26
C LEU A 75 -21.19 0.48 6.62
N HIS A 76 -21.59 0.47 7.90
CA HIS A 76 -22.85 -0.12 8.34
C HIS A 76 -24.09 0.64 7.85
N ALA A 77 -23.97 1.94 7.60
CA ALA A 77 -25.03 2.75 7.02
C ALA A 77 -25.15 2.51 5.50
N LEU A 78 -24.02 2.38 4.79
CA LEU A 78 -23.97 2.12 3.36
C LEU A 78 -24.34 0.68 2.99
N VAL A 79 -23.98 -0.29 3.84
CA VAL A 79 -24.18 -1.72 3.60
C VAL A 79 -24.75 -2.38 4.84
N PRO A 80 -26.09 -2.47 4.95
CA PRO A 80 -26.75 -3.08 6.10
C PRO A 80 -26.32 -4.54 6.34
N ALA A 81 -25.94 -5.28 5.29
CA ALA A 81 -25.44 -6.64 5.37
C ALA A 81 -24.17 -6.79 6.23
N CYS A 82 -23.37 -5.73 6.38
CA CYS A 82 -22.20 -5.74 7.24
C CYS A 82 -22.57 -5.79 8.74
N LYS A 83 -23.80 -5.42 9.14
CA LYS A 83 -24.25 -5.50 10.54
C LYS A 83 -24.43 -6.94 11.04
N SER A 84 -24.70 -7.87 10.13
CA SER A 84 -24.91 -9.30 10.45
C SER A 84 -23.64 -10.15 10.37
N LEU A 85 -22.48 -9.56 10.06
CA LEU A 85 -21.21 -10.27 10.02
C LEU A 85 -20.66 -10.51 11.43
N SER A 86 -19.87 -11.58 11.60
CA SER A 86 -19.13 -11.82 12.84
C SER A 86 -18.07 -10.73 13.05
N SER A 87 -17.64 -10.52 14.30
CA SER A 87 -16.61 -9.51 14.61
C SER A 87 -15.26 -9.83 13.96
N GLU A 88 -14.97 -11.10 13.73
CA GLU A 88 -13.76 -11.58 13.05
C GLU A 88 -13.83 -11.30 11.54
N ASP A 89 -14.96 -11.63 10.91
CA ASP A 89 -15.23 -11.35 9.49
C ASP A 89 -15.21 -9.85 9.19
N LEU A 90 -15.82 -9.05 10.08
CA LEU A 90 -15.81 -7.59 9.97
C LEU A 90 -14.38 -7.04 10.05
N LYS A 91 -13.54 -7.60 10.92
CA LYS A 91 -12.13 -7.21 11.05
C LYS A 91 -11.33 -7.59 9.81
N SER A 92 -11.57 -8.75 9.22
CA SER A 92 -10.98 -9.17 7.94
C SER A 92 -11.43 -8.25 6.80
N LEU A 93 -12.72 -7.89 6.76
CA LEU A 93 -13.28 -6.97 5.77
C LEU A 93 -12.63 -5.59 5.87
N HIS A 94 -12.55 -4.99 7.07
CA HIS A 94 -11.85 -3.73 7.29
C HIS A 94 -10.38 -3.80 6.89
N HIS A 95 -9.73 -4.93 7.14
CA HIS A 95 -8.34 -5.12 6.75
C HIS A 95 -8.18 -5.07 5.23
N ARG A 96 -9.00 -5.84 4.49
CA ARG A 96 -8.93 -5.93 3.03
C ARG A 96 -9.38 -4.64 2.35
N LEU A 97 -10.46 -4.02 2.82
CA LEU A 97 -10.88 -2.70 2.34
C LEU A 97 -9.80 -1.64 2.55
N GLY A 98 -9.08 -1.70 3.68
CA GLY A 98 -8.01 -0.73 3.99
C GLY A 98 -6.82 -0.85 3.05
N LEU A 99 -6.56 -2.06 2.55
CA LEU A 99 -5.55 -2.31 1.51
C LEU A 99 -6.02 -1.84 0.13
N ILE A 100 -7.30 -2.07 -0.20
CA ILE A 100 -7.89 -1.66 -1.48
C ILE A 100 -7.96 -0.14 -1.58
N MET A 101 -8.51 0.54 -0.56
CA MET A 101 -8.58 2.00 -0.54
C MET A 101 -7.18 2.65 -0.58
N GLY A 102 -6.20 2.02 0.07
CA GLY A 102 -4.80 2.47 -0.01
C GLY A 102 -4.15 2.32 -1.38
N ALA A 103 -4.66 1.40 -2.21
CA ALA A 103 -4.20 1.16 -3.58
C ALA A 103 -5.07 1.84 -4.64
N MET A 104 -6.12 2.56 -4.23
CA MET A 104 -7.13 3.13 -5.11
C MET A 104 -6.86 4.61 -5.33
N THR A 105 -6.92 5.06 -6.58
CA THR A 105 -6.84 6.49 -6.93
C THR A 105 -8.13 6.90 -7.62
N VAL A 106 -8.77 7.95 -7.10
CA VAL A 106 -9.99 8.51 -7.68
C VAL A 106 -9.61 9.55 -8.73
N GLN A 107 -9.99 9.31 -9.97
CA GLN A 107 -9.85 10.30 -11.05
C GLN A 107 -11.10 11.18 -11.08
N ASN A 108 -10.92 12.49 -11.24
CA ASN A 108 -11.97 13.53 -11.29
C ASN A 108 -12.76 13.79 -9.98
N PRO A 109 -12.11 14.25 -8.89
CA PRO A 109 -12.79 14.55 -7.62
C PRO A 109 -13.77 15.72 -7.69
N HIS A 110 -13.65 16.61 -8.68
CA HIS A 110 -14.44 17.84 -8.78
C HIS A 110 -15.91 17.59 -9.15
N GLN A 111 -16.24 16.47 -9.81
CA GLN A 111 -17.62 16.10 -10.10
C GLN A 111 -18.35 15.51 -8.89
N LEU A 112 -17.61 15.14 -7.82
CA LEU A 112 -18.10 14.33 -6.70
C LEU A 112 -18.44 15.16 -5.45
N ALA A 113 -18.00 16.42 -5.41
CA ALA A 113 -18.18 17.30 -4.25
C ALA A 113 -19.63 17.77 -4.06
N ILE A 114 -20.54 17.42 -4.97
CA ILE A 114 -21.87 18.03 -5.05
C ILE A 114 -22.94 17.18 -4.33
N GLU A 115 -22.79 15.86 -4.24
CA GLU A 115 -23.87 14.98 -3.73
C GLU A 115 -23.50 14.04 -2.57
N THR A 116 -22.24 13.58 -2.46
CA THR A 116 -21.85 12.59 -1.44
C THR A 116 -20.45 12.87 -0.91
N SER A 117 -20.18 12.53 0.36
CA SER A 117 -18.83 12.64 0.90
C SER A 117 -17.85 11.77 0.09
N ALA A 118 -16.73 12.36 -0.36
CA ALA A 118 -15.69 11.65 -1.13
C ALA A 118 -15.19 10.37 -0.44
N LYS A 119 -15.34 10.32 0.88
CA LYS A 119 -15.00 9.19 1.74
C LYS A 119 -15.97 8.01 1.62
N GLN A 120 -17.28 8.25 1.73
CA GLN A 120 -18.30 7.21 1.54
C GLN A 120 -18.23 6.64 0.14
N LEU A 121 -17.93 7.50 -0.82
CA LEU A 121 -17.68 7.12 -2.19
C LEU A 121 -16.46 6.20 -2.30
N ALA A 122 -15.30 6.55 -1.73
CA ALA A 122 -14.12 5.66 -1.69
C ALA A 122 -14.41 4.29 -1.06
N ILE A 123 -15.16 4.25 0.05
CA ILE A 123 -15.58 3.00 0.71
C ILE A 123 -16.44 2.14 -0.24
N SER A 124 -17.40 2.78 -0.91
CA SER A 124 -18.33 2.12 -1.81
C SER A 124 -17.63 1.51 -3.04
N GLY A 125 -16.68 2.24 -3.64
CA GLY A 125 -15.85 1.75 -4.74
C GLY A 125 -14.87 0.66 -4.30
N ALA A 126 -14.30 0.77 -3.10
CA ALA A 126 -13.43 -0.27 -2.54
C ALA A 126 -14.18 -1.57 -2.23
N LEU A 127 -15.44 -1.48 -1.81
CA LEU A 127 -16.28 -2.67 -1.63
C LEU A 127 -16.65 -3.32 -2.96
N TYR A 128 -17.01 -2.53 -3.97
CA TYR A 128 -17.25 -3.05 -5.31
C TYR A 128 -16.00 -3.74 -5.87
N ALA A 129 -14.83 -3.14 -5.68
CA ALA A 129 -13.54 -3.72 -6.02
C ALA A 129 -13.27 -5.02 -5.27
N PHE A 130 -13.56 -5.06 -3.97
CA PHE A 130 -13.44 -6.26 -3.15
C PHE A 130 -14.33 -7.41 -3.66
N MET A 131 -15.48 -7.10 -4.25
CA MET A 131 -16.43 -8.09 -4.77
C MET A 131 -16.14 -8.57 -6.19
N HIS A 132 -15.32 -7.85 -6.97
CA HIS A 132 -15.09 -8.20 -8.38
C HIS A 132 -13.62 -8.37 -8.77
N VAL A 133 -12.66 -7.78 -8.05
CA VAL A 133 -11.23 -7.86 -8.38
C VAL A 133 -10.51 -8.84 -7.47
N GLU A 134 -9.91 -9.86 -8.09
CA GLU A 134 -9.16 -10.90 -7.39
C GLU A 134 -7.76 -10.44 -6.94
N ASN A 135 -7.18 -9.40 -7.57
CA ASN A 135 -5.82 -8.95 -7.25
C ASN A 135 -5.64 -7.42 -7.46
N PRO A 136 -5.88 -6.58 -6.43
CA PRO A 136 -5.76 -5.13 -6.53
C PRO A 136 -4.27 -4.73 -6.43
N LYS A 137 -3.56 -4.71 -7.56
CA LYS A 137 -2.18 -4.21 -7.57
C LYS A 137 -2.10 -2.68 -7.65
N GLU A 138 -3.05 -2.04 -8.31
CA GLU A 138 -3.35 -0.59 -8.32
C GLU A 138 -4.77 -0.47 -8.87
N ILE A 139 -5.73 0.29 -8.32
CA ILE A 139 -7.05 0.41 -8.98
C ILE A 139 -7.25 1.87 -9.34
N GLN A 140 -7.41 2.13 -10.64
CA GLN A 140 -7.80 3.46 -11.12
C GLN A 140 -9.32 3.51 -11.18
N TRP A 141 -9.93 4.33 -10.34
CA TRP A 141 -11.36 4.52 -10.34
C TRP A 141 -11.72 5.75 -11.13
N ILE A 142 -12.44 5.53 -12.23
CA ILE A 142 -12.92 6.56 -13.13
C ILE A 142 -14.43 6.61 -12.95
N ILE A 143 -14.95 7.66 -12.34
CA ILE A 143 -16.40 7.78 -12.12
C ILE A 143 -16.99 8.47 -13.35
N ARG A 144 -17.93 7.80 -14.02
CA ARG A 144 -18.70 8.31 -15.15
C ARG A 144 -20.13 7.82 -15.04
N ASP A 145 -21.08 8.57 -15.56
CA ASP A 145 -22.50 8.16 -15.74
C ASP A 145 -22.68 7.10 -16.86
N GLU A 146 -21.66 6.28 -17.09
CA GLU A 146 -21.66 5.18 -18.05
C GLU A 146 -21.92 3.84 -17.31
N PRO A 147 -22.46 2.81 -18.00
CA PRO A 147 -22.70 1.50 -17.38
C PRO A 147 -21.42 0.90 -16.81
N SER A 148 -21.52 0.27 -15.64
CA SER A 148 -20.36 -0.25 -14.92
C SER A 148 -19.54 -1.25 -15.75
N LYS A 149 -18.25 -0.93 -15.95
CA LYS A 149 -17.30 -1.78 -16.68
C LYS A 149 -15.99 -1.89 -15.91
N ILE A 150 -15.48 -3.11 -15.83
CA ILE A 150 -14.15 -3.43 -15.32
C ILE A 150 -13.28 -3.75 -16.54
N GLU A 151 -12.44 -2.81 -16.95
CA GLU A 151 -11.46 -3.01 -18.02
C GLU A 151 -10.05 -3.12 -17.41
N GLY A 152 -9.64 -4.35 -17.13
CA GLY A 152 -8.34 -4.66 -16.54
C GLY A 152 -8.18 -4.05 -15.15
N ASN A 153 -7.52 -2.89 -15.08
CA ASN A 153 -7.14 -2.19 -13.85
C ASN A 153 -7.95 -0.90 -13.59
N GLN A 154 -8.90 -0.61 -14.50
CA GLN A 154 -9.78 0.55 -14.42
C GLN A 154 -11.19 0.09 -14.07
N MET A 155 -11.76 0.73 -13.05
CA MET A 155 -13.18 0.60 -12.72
C MET A 155 -13.87 1.85 -13.23
N VAL A 156 -14.84 1.66 -14.13
CA VAL A 156 -15.80 2.70 -14.50
C VAL A 156 -17.11 2.34 -13.81
N LEU A 157 -17.59 3.19 -12.90
CA LEU A 157 -18.84 2.96 -12.15
C LEU A 157 -19.67 4.25 -12.11
N GLY A 158 -20.94 4.13 -12.51
CA GLY A 158 -21.96 5.13 -12.23
C GLY A 158 -22.45 5.04 -10.77
N LEU A 159 -22.67 6.20 -10.15
CA LEU A 159 -23.09 6.33 -8.74
C LEU A 159 -24.42 5.61 -8.43
N GLY A 160 -25.39 5.67 -9.36
CA GLY A 160 -26.71 5.07 -9.18
C GLY A 160 -26.69 3.53 -9.14
N GLU A 161 -25.96 2.90 -10.07
CA GLU A 161 -25.81 1.43 -10.10
C GLU A 161 -25.09 0.90 -8.86
N LEU A 162 -24.13 1.66 -8.36
CA LEU A 162 -23.37 1.29 -7.17
C LEU A 162 -24.27 1.25 -5.93
N HIS A 163 -25.13 2.26 -5.74
CA HIS A 163 -26.05 2.28 -4.61
C HIS A 163 -27.07 1.13 -4.66
N GLU A 164 -27.58 0.80 -5.85
CA GLU A 164 -28.48 -0.34 -6.03
C GLU A 164 -27.78 -1.69 -5.78
N TYR A 165 -26.53 -1.83 -6.22
CA TYR A 165 -25.72 -3.03 -5.98
C TYR A 165 -25.41 -3.23 -4.48
N LEU A 166 -25.03 -2.16 -3.78
CA LEU A 166 -24.76 -2.20 -2.34
C LEU A 166 -25.97 -2.64 -1.52
N ASN A 167 -27.17 -2.20 -1.91
CA ASN A 167 -28.41 -2.60 -1.24
C ASN A 167 -28.82 -4.06 -1.53
N LYS A 168 -28.35 -4.65 -2.65
CA LYS A 168 -28.61 -6.06 -3.00
C LYS A 168 -27.61 -7.05 -2.42
N LEU A 169 -26.52 -6.58 -1.80
CA LEU A 169 -25.49 -7.44 -1.22
C LEU A 169 -26.04 -8.23 -0.01
N SER A 170 -25.89 -9.55 -0.05
CA SER A 170 -26.25 -10.46 1.04
C SER A 170 -25.02 -10.76 1.92
N PRO A 171 -25.20 -10.91 3.26
CA PRO A 171 -24.08 -11.20 4.16
C PRO A 171 -23.35 -12.51 3.83
N LYS A 172 -24.06 -13.50 3.25
CA LYS A 172 -23.46 -14.78 2.81
C LYS A 172 -22.47 -14.60 1.66
N THR A 173 -22.71 -13.64 0.76
CA THR A 173 -21.83 -13.39 -0.38
C THR A 173 -20.52 -12.74 0.07
N ILE A 174 -20.58 -11.92 1.12
CA ILE A 174 -19.41 -11.25 1.69
C ILE A 174 -18.56 -12.27 2.47
N SER A 175 -19.17 -13.14 3.27
CA SER A 175 -18.44 -14.16 4.04
C SER A 175 -17.69 -15.18 3.19
N VAL A 176 -18.17 -15.48 1.98
CA VAL A 176 -17.51 -16.42 1.06
C VAL A 176 -16.19 -15.88 0.48
N ARG A 177 -16.01 -14.55 0.46
CA ARG A 177 -14.79 -13.89 -0.06
C ARG A 177 -13.79 -13.46 1.02
N LEU A 178 -14.15 -13.55 2.29
CA LEU A 178 -13.34 -13.12 3.43
C LEU A 178 -12.24 -14.12 3.80
#